data_AF-A0AAD7USJ8-F1
#
_entry.id   AF-A0AAD7USJ8-F1
#
_cell.length_a   1.000
_cell.length_b   1.000
_cell.length_c   1.000
_cell.angle_alpha   90.00
_cell.angle_beta   90.00
_cell.angle_gamma   90.00
#
_symmetry.space_group_name_H-M   'P 1'
#
loop_
_entity.id
_entity.type
_entity.pdbx_description
1 polymer ?
#
loop_
_entity_poly.entity_id
_entity_poly.type
_entity_poly.pdbx_seq_one_letter_code
_entity_poly.pdbx_strand_id
1 'polypeptide(L)'
;MATLKTMLMSYTEQDQLDNVWDRHLPEFQLAYNSTIHASTGYSPFSLVHGREPRLIGQVDFTPQDTSASTYRQVTDVYLSRARGVVQLVNQRTQAENATTMNASCGAHTHNDMHLSSMP
;
A
#
# COMPACT_ATOMS: atom_id res chain seq x y z
N MET A 1 5.86 15.82 -23.97
CA MET A 1 6.88 15.73 -22.90
C MET A 1 7.69 14.49 -23.14
N ALA A 2 9.01 14.61 -23.33
CA ALA A 2 9.91 13.48 -23.53
C ALA A 2 11.01 13.52 -22.46
N THR A 3 10.62 13.37 -21.18
CA THR A 3 11.48 13.59 -20.01
C THR A 3 12.62 12.58 -19.92
N LEU A 4 12.37 11.30 -20.19
CA LEU A 4 13.43 10.28 -20.22
C LEU A 4 14.45 10.55 -21.32
N LYS A 5 13.97 10.92 -22.52
CA LYS A 5 14.82 11.27 -23.66
C LYS A 5 15.69 12.49 -23.35
N THR A 6 15.12 13.52 -22.71
CA THR A 6 15.88 14.71 -22.30
C THR A 6 16.90 14.39 -21.21
N MET A 7 16.56 13.54 -20.23
CA MET A 7 17.52 13.07 -19.22
C MET A 7 18.67 12.31 -19.89
N LEU A 8 18.37 11.34 -20.76
CA LEU A 8 19.39 10.62 -21.52
C LEU A 8 20.25 11.57 -22.36
N MET A 9 19.63 12.50 -23.09
CA MET A 9 20.33 13.44 -23.97
C MET A 9 21.26 14.39 -23.22
N SER A 10 20.83 14.93 -22.07
CA SER A 10 21.69 15.82 -21.25
C SER A 10 22.96 15.15 -20.74
N TYR A 11 22.95 13.81 -20.67
CA TYR A 11 24.05 13.02 -20.17
C TYR A 11 24.88 12.43 -21.33
N THR A 12 24.28 12.06 -22.48
CA THR A 12 25.04 11.60 -23.66
C THR A 12 25.83 12.72 -24.34
N GLU A 13 25.42 13.98 -24.23
CA GLU A 13 26.22 15.12 -24.73
C GLU A 13 27.54 15.32 -23.97
N GLN A 14 27.70 14.69 -22.78
CA GLN A 14 29.00 14.49 -22.19
C GLN A 14 29.67 13.29 -22.88
N ASP A 15 30.73 13.57 -23.63
CA ASP A 15 31.64 12.68 -24.41
C ASP A 15 31.97 11.31 -23.75
N GLN A 16 31.74 11.18 -22.44
CA GLN A 16 31.92 9.97 -21.65
C GLN A 16 30.80 8.91 -21.79
N LEU A 17 29.62 9.24 -22.32
CA LEU A 17 28.45 8.34 -22.26
C LEU A 17 28.03 7.72 -23.59
N ASP A 18 28.55 8.19 -24.72
CA ASP A 18 28.18 7.68 -26.06
C ASP A 18 28.40 6.17 -26.23
N ASN A 19 29.35 5.58 -25.50
CA ASN A 19 29.67 4.14 -25.55
C ASN A 19 29.31 3.37 -24.26
N VAL A 20 28.64 4.00 -23.29
CA VAL A 20 28.36 3.39 -21.97
C VAL A 20 26.99 3.75 -21.39
N TRP A 21 26.14 4.43 -22.17
CA TRP A 21 24.78 4.83 -21.76
C TRP A 21 23.93 3.66 -21.25
N ASP A 22 24.15 2.46 -21.78
CA ASP A 22 23.48 1.21 -21.41
C ASP A 22 23.80 0.80 -19.97
N ARG A 23 25.03 1.06 -19.50
CA ARG A 23 25.44 0.78 -18.12
C ARG A 23 24.76 1.69 -17.11
N HIS A 24 24.34 2.88 -17.53
CA HIS A 24 23.71 3.88 -16.69
C HIS A 24 22.17 3.85 -16.74
N LEU A 25 21.61 2.91 -17.50
CA LEU A 25 20.16 2.74 -17.64
C LEU A 25 19.45 2.51 -16.29
N PRO A 26 19.99 1.71 -15.34
CA PRO A 26 19.38 1.55 -14.02
C PRO A 26 19.26 2.87 -13.25
N GLU A 27 20.25 3.75 -13.35
CA GLU A 27 20.28 5.07 -12.71
C GLU A 27 19.21 5.99 -13.33
N PHE A 28 19.09 6.01 -14.66
CA PHE A 28 18.04 6.78 -15.34
C PHE A 28 16.65 6.28 -15.00
N GLN A 29 16.46 4.95 -14.96
CA GLN A 29 15.20 4.34 -14.55
C GLN A 29 14.84 4.72 -13.12
N LEU A 30 15.82 4.70 -12.20
CA LEU A 30 15.60 5.10 -10.82
C LEU A 30 15.21 6.57 -10.72
N ALA A 31 15.96 7.46 -11.38
CA ALA A 31 15.71 8.89 -11.36
C ALA A 31 14.35 9.25 -11.96
N TYR A 32 13.97 8.60 -13.07
CA TYR A 32 12.65 8.78 -13.67
C TYR A 32 11.52 8.30 -12.73
N ASN A 33 11.68 7.13 -12.12
CA ASN A 33 10.66 6.55 -11.25
C ASN A 33 10.50 7.31 -9.92
N SER A 34 11.54 8.00 -9.44
CA SER A 34 11.50 8.77 -8.19
C SER A 34 11.17 10.25 -8.36
N THR A 35 11.26 10.80 -9.58
CA THR A 35 10.99 12.23 -9.82
C THR A 35 9.50 12.50 -9.95
N ILE A 36 9.04 13.57 -9.29
CA ILE A 36 7.65 14.04 -9.39
C ILE A 36 7.39 14.56 -10.81
N HIS A 37 6.36 14.03 -11.46
CA HIS A 37 5.93 14.49 -12.77
C HIS A 37 4.99 15.70 -12.66
N ALA A 38 5.26 16.76 -13.43
CA ALA A 38 4.48 18.00 -13.37
C ALA A 38 2.99 17.83 -13.73
N SER A 39 2.64 16.85 -14.56
CA SER A 39 1.25 16.59 -14.96
C SER A 39 0.43 15.86 -13.90
N THR A 40 1.08 15.05 -13.05
CA THR A 40 0.41 14.24 -12.03
C THR A 40 0.66 14.74 -10.62
N GLY A 41 1.72 15.50 -10.37
CA GLY A 41 2.15 15.92 -9.04
C GLY A 41 2.75 14.79 -8.19
N TYR A 42 2.93 13.59 -8.75
CA TYR A 42 3.44 12.41 -8.07
C TYR A 42 4.55 11.73 -8.87
N SER A 43 5.42 10.98 -8.18
CA SER A 43 6.41 10.13 -8.84
C SER A 43 5.73 8.88 -9.45
N PRO A 44 6.21 8.36 -10.60
CA PRO A 44 5.69 7.12 -11.16
C PRO A 44 5.72 5.94 -10.18
N PHE A 45 6.78 5.85 -9.37
CA PHE A 45 6.89 4.80 -8.35
C PHE A 45 5.80 4.90 -7.29
N SER A 46 5.49 6.11 -6.84
CA SER A 46 4.45 6.40 -5.85
C SER A 46 3.05 6.04 -6.36
N LEU A 47 2.77 6.30 -7.64
CA LEU A 47 1.51 5.90 -8.26
C LEU A 47 1.33 4.38 -8.34
N VAL A 48 2.41 3.62 -8.55
CA VAL A 48 2.35 2.16 -8.67
C VAL A 48 2.33 1.47 -7.29
N HIS A 49 3.10 1.96 -6.33
CA HIS A 49 3.32 1.28 -5.05
C HIS A 49 2.62 1.94 -3.86
N GLY A 50 1.99 3.09 -4.06
CA GLY A 50 1.31 3.86 -3.00
C GLY A 50 2.24 4.47 -1.95
N ARG A 51 3.56 4.50 -2.23
CA ARG A 51 4.59 5.10 -1.36
C ARG A 51 5.75 5.60 -2.21
N GLU A 52 6.44 6.63 -1.73
CA GLU A 52 7.67 7.09 -2.39
C GLU A 52 8.82 6.06 -2.30
N PRO A 53 9.71 6.00 -3.30
CA PRO A 53 10.85 5.11 -3.28
C PRO A 53 11.84 5.53 -2.19
N ARG A 54 12.41 4.57 -1.47
CA ARG A 54 13.45 4.83 -0.47
C ARG A 54 14.81 4.86 -1.17
N LEU A 55 15.35 6.05 -1.41
CA LEU A 55 16.66 6.22 -2.04
C LEU A 55 17.80 6.19 -1.00
N ILE A 56 18.94 5.63 -1.38
CA ILE A 56 20.17 5.71 -0.58
C ILE A 56 20.56 7.19 -0.51
N GLY A 57 20.64 7.74 0.71
CA GLY A 57 20.85 9.17 0.96
C GLY A 57 19.60 9.93 1.44
N GLN A 58 18.39 9.37 1.26
CA GLN A 58 17.16 9.90 1.89
C GLN A 58 16.81 9.18 3.20
N VAL A 59 17.36 7.98 3.40
CA VAL A 59 17.25 7.28 4.68
C VAL A 59 18.33 7.82 5.58
N ASP A 60 17.92 8.53 6.64
CA ASP A 60 18.84 8.99 7.67
C ASP A 60 19.36 7.75 8.43
N PHE A 61 20.57 7.32 8.09
CA PHE A 61 21.25 6.21 8.76
C PHE A 61 21.94 6.66 10.04
N THR A 62 21.75 7.91 10.48
CA THR A 62 22.15 8.31 11.83
C THR A 62 21.58 7.28 12.79
N PRO A 63 22.42 6.60 13.59
CA PRO A 63 21.93 5.81 14.70
C PRO A 63 21.16 6.77 15.60
N GLN A 64 19.84 6.83 15.44
CA GLN A 64 19.02 7.45 16.45
C GLN A 64 19.27 6.61 17.69
N ASP A 65 19.83 7.21 18.74
CA ASP A 65 19.84 6.69 20.11
C ASP A 65 18.37 6.55 20.56
N THR A 66 17.71 5.59 19.94
CA THR A 66 16.32 5.28 20.11
C THR A 66 16.31 4.41 21.34
N SER A 67 16.19 5.06 22.50
CA SER A 67 16.08 4.36 23.77
C SER A 67 15.11 3.19 23.64
N ALA A 68 15.36 2.08 24.34
CA ALA A 68 14.50 0.90 24.28
C ALA A 68 13.03 1.23 24.57
N SER A 69 12.76 2.27 25.37
CA SER A 69 11.43 2.82 25.63
C SER A 69 10.77 3.44 24.40
N THR A 70 11.50 4.17 23.56
CA THR A 70 10.98 4.76 22.31
C THR A 70 10.59 3.65 21.33
N TYR A 71 11.44 2.63 21.18
CA TYR A 71 11.12 1.46 20.37
C TYR A 71 9.88 0.72 20.88
N ARG A 72 9.77 0.54 22.20
CA ARG A 72 8.61 -0.09 22.84
C ARG A 72 7.34 0.70 22.56
N GLN A 73 7.37 2.02 22.72
CA GLN A 73 6.23 2.89 22.48
C GLN A 73 5.74 2.85 21.02
N VAL A 74 6.67 2.92 20.06
CA VAL A 74 6.34 2.82 18.64
C VAL A 74 5.73 1.45 18.32
N THR A 75 6.31 0.38 18.85
CA THR A 75 5.82 -0.99 18.65
C THR A 75 4.43 -1.19 19.25
N ASP A 76 4.17 -0.63 20.44
CA ASP A 76 2.87 -0.68 21.10
C ASP A 76 1.77 0.03 20.28
N VAL A 77 2.11 1.14 19.61
CA VAL A 77 1.18 1.84 18.69
C VAL A 77 0.84 0.96 17.48
N TYR A 78 1.84 0.31 16.87
CA TYR A 78 1.57 -0.59 15.74
C TYR A 78 0.75 -1.82 16.14
N LEU A 79 1.08 -2.44 17.29
CA LEU A 79 0.37 -3.60 17.80
C LEU A 79 -1.07 -3.29 18.19
N SER A 80 -1.32 -2.15 18.84
CA SER A 80 -2.67 -1.71 19.18
C SER A 80 -3.53 -1.47 17.94
N ARG A 81 -2.95 -0.85 16.90
CA ARG A 81 -3.65 -0.67 15.61
C ARG A 81 -3.97 -2.01 14.94
N ALA A 82 -3.01 -2.94 14.89
CA ALA A 82 -3.22 -4.26 14.31
C ALA A 82 -4.32 -5.05 15.05
N ARG A 83 -4.29 -5.03 16.40
CA ARG A 83 -5.33 -5.64 17.23
C ARG A 83 -6.71 -5.03 16.97
N GLY A 84 -6.80 -3.71 16.82
CA GLY A 84 -8.05 -3.02 16.50
C GLY A 84 -8.66 -3.50 15.17
N VAL A 85 -7.83 -3.69 14.14
CA VAL A 85 -8.29 -4.22 12.84
C VAL A 85 -8.82 -5.66 12.99
N VAL A 86 -8.11 -6.53 13.71
CA VAL A 86 -8.56 -7.91 13.94
C VAL A 86 -9.89 -7.94 14.69
N GLN A 87 -10.05 -7.10 15.71
CA GLN A 87 -11.30 -7.00 16.45
C GLN A 87 -12.47 -6.55 15.57
N LEU A 88 -12.26 -5.54 14.73
CA LEU A 88 -13.28 -5.06 13.78
C LEU A 88 -13.71 -6.14 12.79
N VAL A 89 -12.75 -6.90 12.25
CA VAL A 89 -13.05 -8.01 11.34
C VAL A 89 -13.86 -9.08 12.05
N ASN A 90 -13.43 -9.49 13.25
CA ASN A 90 -14.14 -10.51 14.03
C ASN A 90 -15.58 -10.07 14.38
N GLN A 91 -15.79 -8.79 14.70
CA GLN A 91 -17.12 -8.25 14.96
C GLN A 91 -18.01 -8.29 13.71
N ARG A 92 -17.47 -7.92 12.54
CA ARG A 92 -18.22 -8.01 11.27
C ARG A 92 -18.62 -9.43 10.95
N THR A 93 -17.69 -10.39 11.07
CA THR A 93 -17.99 -11.80 10.86
C THR A 93 -19.03 -12.33 11.84
N GLN A 94 -18.99 -11.91 13.11
CA GLN A 94 -20.01 -12.30 14.09
C GLN A 94 -21.39 -11.70 13.76
N ALA A 95 -21.44 -10.43 13.34
CA ALA A 95 -22.69 -9.78 12.94
C ALA A 95 -23.29 -10.46 11.70
N GLU A 96 -22.48 -10.75 10.69
CA GLU A 96 -22.89 -11.47 9.47
C GLU A 96 -23.41 -12.88 9.78
N ASN A 97 -22.72 -13.61 10.66
CA ASN A 97 -23.16 -14.94 11.11
C ASN A 97 -24.49 -14.86 11.86
N ALA A 98 -24.68 -13.86 12.73
CA ALA A 98 -25.94 -13.66 13.46
C ALA A 98 -27.10 -13.32 12.52
N THR A 99 -26.89 -12.47 11.50
CA THR A 99 -27.91 -12.19 10.49
C THR A 99 -28.28 -13.41 9.65
N THR A 100 -27.28 -14.25 9.31
CA THR A 100 -27.50 -15.48 8.55
C THR A 100 -28.28 -16.51 9.36
N MET A 101 -27.97 -16.66 10.66
CA MET A 101 -28.70 -17.55 11.56
C MET A 101 -30.16 -17.10 11.79
N ASN A 102 -30.40 -15.79 11.90
CA ASN A 102 -31.77 -15.27 12.03
C ASN A 102 -32.58 -15.44 10.73
N ALA A 103 -31.94 -15.27 9.57
CA ALA A 103 -32.57 -15.49 8.27
C ALA A 103 -32.92 -16.97 8.02
N SER A 104 -32.05 -17.91 8.40
CA SER A 104 -32.33 -19.35 8.28
C SER A 104 -33.41 -19.82 9.27
N CYS A 105 -33.45 -19.28 10.48
CA CYS A 105 -34.51 -19.56 11.46
C CYS A 105 -35.89 -19.04 10.98
N GLY A 106 -35.95 -17.85 10.38
CA GLY A 106 -37.18 -17.28 9.82
C GLY A 106 -37.72 -18.03 8.59
N ALA A 107 -36.86 -18.68 7.81
CA ALA A 107 -37.29 -19.49 6.65
C ALA A 107 -38.00 -20.79 7.08
N HIS A 108 -37.59 -21.40 8.19
CA HIS A 108 -38.27 -22.57 8.74
C HIS A 108 -39.66 -22.22 9.30
N THR A 109 -39.82 -21.09 10.00
CA THR A 109 -41.10 -20.70 10.60
C THR A 109 -42.15 -20.29 9.57
N HIS A 110 -41.75 -19.81 8.39
CA HIS A 110 -42.69 -19.51 7.29
C HIS A 110 -43.24 -20.77 6.61
N ASN A 111 -42.42 -21.83 6.48
CA ASN A 111 -42.83 -23.08 5.85
C ASN A 111 -43.82 -23.89 6.73
N ASP A 112 -43.68 -23.83 8.06
CA ASP A 112 -44.58 -24.52 8.99
C ASP A 112 -45.98 -23.89 9.10
N MET A 113 -46.11 -22.60 8.75
CA MET A 113 -47.39 -21.89 8.83
C MET A 113 -48.33 -22.20 7.65
N HIS A 114 -47.78 -22.60 6.50
CA HIS A 114 -48.57 -22.92 5.29
C HIS A 114 -49.10 -24.37 5.29
N LEU A 115 -48.54 -25.26 6.13
CA LEU A 115 -48.98 -26.65 6.31
C LEU A 115 -50.15 -26.81 7.31
N SER A 116 -50.45 -25.78 8.11
CA SER A 116 -51.52 -25.83 9.13
C SER A 116 -52.85 -25.19 8.69
N SER A 117 -52.99 -24.79 7.41
CA SER A 117 -54.19 -24.10 6.90
C SER A 117 -54.79 -24.72 5.62
N MET A 118 -54.56 -26.01 5.35
CA MET A 118 -55.39 -26.73 4.38
C MET A 118 -56.51 -27.49 5.11
N PRO A 119 -57.78 -27.34 4.66
CA PRO A 119 -58.95 -27.94 5.29
C PRO A 119 -59.02 -29.46 5.13
#